data_AF-A0A957BX31-F1
#
_entry.id   AF-A0A957BX31-F1
#
_cell.length_a   1.000
_cell.length_b   1.000
_cell.length_c   1.000
_cell.angle_alpha   90.00
_cell.angle_beta   90.00
_cell.angle_gamma   90.00
#
_symmetry.space_group_name_H-M   'P 1'
#
loop_
_entity.id
_entity.type
_entity.pdbx_description
1 polymer ?
#
loop_
_entity_poly.entity_id
_entity_poly.type
_entity_poly.pdbx_seq_one_letter_code
_entity_poly.pdbx_strand_id
1 'polypeptide(L)'
;VWPHVYETVDNFKTIARQGNYDLVHLALRWLLRRSAVKSVLVSAKNRAQLLANYAALTVDIPDAILDELTVISDRAMQVIPDEGNPFGYHP
;
A
#
# COMPACT_ATOMS: atom_id res chain seq x y z
N VAL A 1 7.44 8.75 -17.21
CA VAL A 1 7.25 7.40 -16.62
C VAL A 1 8.33 7.25 -15.56
N TRP A 2 7.98 7.06 -14.29
CA TRP A 2 8.93 7.14 -13.16
C TRP A 2 9.45 5.73 -12.79
N PRO A 3 10.65 5.31 -13.24
CA PRO A 3 11.07 3.91 -13.18
C PRO A 3 11.12 3.35 -11.75
N HIS A 4 11.57 4.15 -10.79
CA HIS A 4 11.72 3.75 -9.39
C HIS A 4 10.37 3.49 -8.70
N VAL A 5 9.28 4.12 -9.17
CA VAL A 5 7.93 3.83 -8.68
C VAL A 5 7.48 2.44 -9.15
N TYR A 6 7.77 2.06 -10.39
CA TYR A 6 7.46 0.72 -10.89
C TYR A 6 8.24 -0.37 -10.16
N GLU A 7 9.54 -0.14 -9.93
CA GLU A 7 10.38 -1.06 -9.15
C GLU A 7 9.84 -1.24 -7.72
N THR A 8 9.43 -0.14 -7.08
CA THR A 8 8.78 -0.18 -5.76
C THR A 8 7.52 -1.05 -5.79
N VAL A 9 6.66 -0.87 -6.79
CA VAL A 9 5.45 -1.67 -6.95
C VAL A 9 5.77 -3.15 -7.14
N ASP A 10 6.83 -3.48 -7.89
CA ASP A 10 7.25 -4.87 -8.09
C ASP A 10 7.85 -5.50 -6.83
N ASN A 11 8.52 -4.72 -5.97
CA ASN A 11 8.95 -5.16 -4.65
C ASN A 11 7.74 -5.54 -3.78
N PHE A 12 6.69 -4.71 -3.76
CA PHE A 12 5.45 -5.04 -3.04
C PHE A 12 4.79 -6.33 -3.56
N LYS A 13 4.72 -6.50 -4.89
CA LYS A 13 4.19 -7.75 -5.47
C LYS A 13 5.03 -8.97 -5.11
N THR A 14 6.33 -8.80 -4.91
CA THR A 14 7.24 -9.89 -4.56
C THR A 14 6.98 -10.38 -3.14
N ILE A 15 6.84 -9.46 -2.18
CA ILE A 15 6.44 -9.80 -0.80
C ILE A 15 5.08 -10.51 -0.79
N ALA A 16 4.10 -9.95 -1.53
CA ALA A 16 2.77 -10.55 -1.64
C ALA A 16 2.84 -12.00 -2.12
N ARG A 17 3.63 -12.26 -3.17
CA ARG A 17 3.84 -13.61 -3.72
C ARG A 17 4.55 -14.54 -2.74
N GLN A 18 5.61 -14.07 -2.07
CA GLN A 18 6.37 -14.87 -1.11
C GLN A 18 5.54 -15.26 0.13
N GLY A 19 4.72 -14.34 0.62
CA GLY A 19 3.82 -14.58 1.75
C GLY A 19 2.48 -15.22 1.38
N ASN A 20 2.23 -15.50 0.10
CA ASN A 20 0.94 -15.98 -0.42
C ASN A 20 -0.24 -15.09 0.02
N TYR A 21 -0.04 -13.77 -0.01
CA TYR A 21 -1.03 -12.77 0.33
C TYR A 21 -1.55 -12.08 -0.92
N ASP A 22 -2.82 -11.68 -0.88
CA ASP A 22 -3.35 -10.73 -1.85
C ASP A 22 -2.75 -9.33 -1.60
N LEU A 23 -2.28 -8.68 -2.66
CA LEU A 23 -1.63 -7.36 -2.55
C LEU A 23 -2.60 -6.29 -2.03
N VAL A 24 -3.88 -6.37 -2.37
CA VAL A 24 -4.91 -5.46 -1.86
C VAL A 24 -5.08 -5.63 -0.36
N HIS A 25 -5.07 -6.86 0.14
CA HIS A 25 -5.16 -7.13 1.58
C HIS A 25 -3.96 -6.52 2.32
N LEU A 26 -2.74 -6.73 1.79
CA LEU A 26 -1.53 -6.14 2.35
C LEU A 26 -1.60 -4.62 2.40
N ALA A 27 -1.98 -3.98 1.29
CA ALA A 27 -2.06 -2.52 1.22
C ALA A 27 -3.08 -1.96 2.21
N LEU A 28 -4.29 -2.53 2.28
CA LEU A 28 -5.34 -2.07 3.19
C LEU A 28 -4.95 -2.27 4.66
N ARG A 29 -4.39 -3.43 5.01
CA ARG A 29 -3.94 -3.71 6.38
C ARG A 29 -2.77 -2.84 6.80
N TRP A 30 -1.82 -2.62 5.91
CA TRP A 30 -0.70 -1.70 6.14
C TRP A 30 -1.18 -0.28 6.41
N LEU A 31 -2.09 0.25 5.57
CA LEU A 31 -2.66 1.58 5.77
C LEU A 31 -3.39 1.69 7.10
N LEU A 32 -4.22 0.70 7.46
CA LEU A 32 -4.98 0.69 8.72
C LEU A 32 -4.10 0.53 9.96
N ARG A 33 -2.89 -0.04 9.84
CA ARG A 33 -1.92 -0.14 10.94
C ARG A 33 -1.22 1.20 11.23
N ARG A 34 -1.17 2.13 10.27
CA ARG A 34 -0.46 3.40 10.46
C ARG A 34 -1.21 4.29 11.45
N SER A 35 -0.55 4.70 12.52
CA SER A 35 -1.14 5.53 13.59
C SER A 35 -1.75 6.86 13.11
N ALA A 36 -1.16 7.44 12.05
CA ALA A 36 -1.62 8.66 11.40
C ALA A 36 -2.87 8.47 10.53
N VAL A 37 -3.18 7.23 10.13
CA VAL A 37 -4.35 6.92 9.28
C VAL A 37 -5.50 6.52 10.19
N LYS A 38 -6.59 7.31 10.18
CA LYS A 38 -7.79 7.03 10.99
C LYS A 38 -8.83 6.19 10.26
N SER A 39 -8.87 6.30 8.94
CA SER A 39 -9.81 5.57 8.09
C SER A 39 -9.21 5.38 6.72
N VAL A 40 -9.55 4.27 6.07
CA VAL A 40 -9.21 4.01 4.68
C VAL A 40 -10.51 3.92 3.88
N LEU A 41 -10.66 4.80 2.89
CA LEU A 41 -11.77 4.75 1.94
C LEU A 41 -11.29 4.05 0.67
N VAL A 42 -11.94 2.94 0.31
CA VAL A 42 -11.60 2.16 -0.88
C VAL A 42 -12.85 1.94 -1.74
N SER A 43 -12.73 2.16 -3.04
CA SER A 43 -13.81 1.90 -3.99
C SER A 43 -13.69 0.50 -4.60
N ALA A 44 -14.81 -0.03 -5.08
CA ALA A 44 -14.86 -1.28 -5.82
C ALA A 44 -15.78 -1.10 -7.03
N LYS A 45 -15.32 -1.50 -8.22
CA LYS A 45 -16.10 -1.43 -9.46
C LYS A 45 -17.03 -2.63 -9.64
N ASN A 46 -16.75 -3.72 -8.93
CA ASN A 46 -17.50 -4.95 -9.01
C ASN A 46 -17.53 -5.67 -7.66
N ARG A 47 -18.39 -6.69 -7.58
CA ARG A 47 -18.57 -7.51 -6.37
C ARG A 47 -17.28 -8.20 -5.91
N ALA A 48 -16.45 -8.68 -6.83
CA ALA A 48 -15.22 -9.39 -6.47
C ALA A 48 -14.24 -8.47 -5.73
N GLN A 49 -14.05 -7.24 -6.22
CA GLN A 49 -13.24 -6.22 -5.54
C GLN A 49 -13.80 -5.83 -4.18
N LEU A 50 -15.13 -5.68 -4.07
CA LEU A 50 -15.77 -5.37 -2.79
C LEU A 50 -15.49 -6.47 -1.76
N LEU A 51 -15.62 -7.74 -2.15
CA LEU A 51 -15.38 -8.88 -1.27
C LEU A 51 -13.90 -9.00 -0.88
N ALA A 52 -12.97 -8.74 -1.80
CA ALA A 52 -11.54 -8.69 -1.49
C ALA A 52 -11.21 -7.56 -0.49
N ASN A 53 -11.72 -6.34 -0.73
CA ASN A 53 -11.54 -5.22 0.20
C ASN A 53 -12.08 -5.54 1.60
N TYR A 54 -13.24 -6.20 1.68
CA TYR A 54 -13.83 -6.62 2.95
C TYR A 54 -12.99 -7.71 3.64
N ALA A 55 -12.55 -8.72 2.88
CA ALA A 55 -11.73 -9.82 3.42
C ALA A 55 -10.39 -9.32 4.00
N ALA A 56 -9.84 -8.22 3.49
CA ALA A 56 -8.64 -7.60 4.06
C ALA A 56 -8.75 -7.33 5.57
N LEU A 57 -9.96 -7.05 6.09
CA LEU A 57 -10.18 -6.78 7.51
C LEU A 57 -10.10 -8.02 8.39
N THR A 58 -10.31 -9.21 7.82
CA THR A 58 -10.36 -10.48 8.58
C THR A 58 -9.12 -11.32 8.41
N VAL A 59 -8.28 -11.03 7.41
CA VAL A 59 -7.01 -11.75 7.21
C VAL A 59 -6.00 -11.33 8.27
N ASP A 60 -5.41 -12.32 8.91
CA ASP A 60 -4.29 -12.13 9.80
C ASP A 60 -2.99 -12.01 8.99
N ILE A 61 -2.32 -10.87 9.13
CA ILE A 61 -1.08 -10.57 8.42
C ILE A 61 -0.04 -10.25 9.50
N PRO A 62 1.08 -10.98 9.57
CA PRO A 62 2.11 -10.73 10.56
C PRO A 62 2.65 -9.31 10.47
N ASP A 63 2.84 -8.68 11.62
CA ASP A 63 3.39 -7.32 11.72
C ASP A 63 4.74 -7.17 10.99
N ALA A 64 5.57 -8.21 11.00
CA ALA A 64 6.85 -8.23 10.29
C ALA A 64 6.72 -7.98 8.78
N ILE A 65 5.67 -8.51 8.15
CA ILE A 65 5.39 -8.28 6.72
C ILE A 65 4.93 -6.84 6.50
N LEU A 66 4.10 -6.31 7.41
CA LEU A 66 3.64 -4.92 7.35
C LEU A 66 4.78 -3.92 7.63
N ASP A 67 5.77 -4.30 8.45
CA ASP A 67 7.00 -3.53 8.66
C ASP A 67 7.85 -3.50 7.39
N GLU A 68 7.95 -4.62 6.67
CA GLU A 68 8.67 -4.69 5.40
C GLU A 68 8.04 -3.77 4.33
N LEU A 69 6.70 -3.71 4.28
CA LEU A 69 5.98 -2.75 3.43
C LEU A 69 6.34 -1.30 3.78
N THR A 70 6.50 -1.01 5.07
CA THR A 70 6.89 0.33 5.55
C THR A 70 8.29 0.68 5.05
N VAL A 71 9.26 -0.23 5.18
CA VAL A 71 10.64 -0.02 4.71
C VAL A 71 10.69 0.25 3.19
N ILE A 72 9.92 -0.49 2.40
CA ILE A 72 9.84 -0.26 0.95
C ILE A 72 9.21 1.10 0.65
N SER A 73 8.10 1.43 1.30
CA SER A 73 7.40 2.71 1.11
C SER A 73 8.30 3.90 1.47
N ASP A 74 9.02 3.84 2.58
CA ASP A 74 9.87 4.94 3.03
C ASP A 74 11.02 5.20 2.06
N ARG A 75 11.61 4.14 1.48
CA ARG A 75 12.62 4.28 0.41
C ARG A 75 12.02 4.89 -0.85
N ALA A 76 10.81 4.48 -1.22
CA ALA A 76 10.14 5.01 -2.40
C ALA A 76 9.82 6.51 -2.27
N MET A 77 9.40 6.96 -1.08
CA MET A 77 9.11 8.37 -0.82
C MET A 77 10.30 9.30 -1.05
N GLN A 78 11.55 8.81 -0.96
CA GLN A 78 12.75 9.61 -1.22
C GLN A 78 12.97 9.93 -2.70
N VAL A 79 12.34 9.16 -3.59
CA VAL A 79 12.54 9.25 -5.05
C VAL A 79 11.26 9.59 -5.81
N ILE A 80 10.14 9.75 -5.10
CA ILE A 80 8.89 10.25 -5.68
C ILE A 80 9.07 11.75 -5.92
N PRO A 81 9.05 12.22 -7.17
CA PRO A 81 9.21 13.63 -7.47
C PRO A 81 7.97 14.42 -7.03
N ASP A 82 8.23 15.62 -6.50
CA ASP A 82 7.21 16.57 -6.06
C ASP A 82 6.67 17.40 -7.25
N GLU A 83 6.21 16.69 -8.29
CA GLU A 83 5.73 17.29 -9.54
C GLU A 83 4.22 17.62 -9.50
N GLY A 84 3.53 17.25 -8.42
CA GLY A 84 2.07 17.31 -8.30
C GLY A 84 1.52 18.55 -7.61
N ASN A 85 2.37 19.41 -7.04
CA ASN A 85 1.96 20.59 -6.29
C ASN A 85 2.31 21.88 -7.04
N PRO A 86 1.47 22.36 -7.98
CA PRO A 86 1.74 23.58 -8.73
C PRO A 86 1.79 24.83 -7.83
N PHE A 87 1.38 24.72 -6.57
CA PHE A 87 1.33 25.81 -5.59
C PHE A 87 2.44 25.73 -4.53
N GLY A 88 3.25 24.66 -4.48
CA GLY A 88 4.29 24.47 -3.47
C GLY A 88 3.81 24.48 -2.02
N TYR A 89 2.50 24.32 -1.78
CA TYR A 89 1.91 24.33 -0.44
C TYR A 89 1.82 22.92 0.15
N HIS A 90 2.47 22.70 1.30
CA HIS A 90 2.44 21.44 2.04
C HIS A 90 1.75 21.69 3.40
N PRO A 91 0.47 21.30 3.57
CA PRO A 91 -0.25 21.45 4.83
C PRO A 91 0.29 20.56 5.95
#